data_AF-A0A7K0ZZ99-F1
#
_entry.id   AF-A0A7K0ZZ99-F1
#
_cell.length_a   1.000
_cell.length_b   1.000
_cell.length_c   1.000
_cell.angle_alpha   90.00
_cell.angle_beta   90.00
_cell.angle_gamma   90.00
#
_symmetry.space_group_name_H-M   'P 1'
#
loop_
_entity.id
_entity.type
_entity.pdbx_description
1 polymer ?
#
loop_
_entity_poly.entity_id
_entity_poly.type
_entity_poly.pdbx_seq_one_letter_code
_entity_poly.pdbx_strand_id
1 'polypeptide(L)'
;MRYAAALVLMLVLGACSDSPATTGRAEPADADTATRAEVCALVVTGIAAFNAGDYEATVAAFERAVPLARGAAAADDSTAAADLLEAVEYYADLPPEEYLESAATSPDFARYKQVTLGQCGDGRPGSGASSEESPGVPV
;
A
#
# COMPACT_ATOMS: atom_id res chain seq x y z
N MET A 1 -57.94 -18.75 43.38
CA MET A 1 -57.41 -18.72 44.77
C MET A 1 -55.90 -18.61 44.67
N ARG A 2 -55.38 -17.39 44.86
CA ARG A 2 -54.51 -17.02 45.99
C ARG A 2 -53.14 -17.70 45.95
N TYR A 3 -52.25 -17.20 45.10
CA TYR A 3 -50.82 -17.19 45.45
C TYR A 3 -50.47 -15.80 45.96
N ALA A 4 -49.90 -15.83 47.15
CA ALA A 4 -49.61 -14.70 47.99
C ALA A 4 -48.48 -13.84 47.41
N ALA A 5 -48.57 -12.57 47.74
CA ALA A 5 -47.54 -11.57 47.60
C ALA A 5 -46.26 -11.98 48.34
N ALA A 6 -45.11 -11.68 47.73
CA ALA A 6 -43.92 -11.24 48.45
C ALA A 6 -43.09 -10.35 47.52
N LEU A 7 -43.29 -9.06 47.73
CA LEU A 7 -42.59 -7.94 47.16
C LEU A 7 -41.23 -7.84 47.88
N VAL A 8 -40.11 -8.03 47.17
CA VAL A 8 -38.81 -7.56 47.63
C VAL A 8 -38.14 -6.82 46.48
N LEU A 9 -38.36 -5.52 46.52
CA LEU A 9 -37.61 -4.51 45.79
C LEU A 9 -36.21 -4.43 46.40
N MET A 10 -35.19 -4.91 45.68
CA MET A 10 -33.79 -4.54 45.97
C MET A 10 -33.24 -3.73 44.79
N LEU A 11 -33.35 -2.41 44.95
CA LEU A 11 -32.53 -1.42 44.27
C LEU A 11 -31.08 -1.62 44.75
N VAL A 12 -30.26 -2.27 43.94
CA VAL A 12 -28.79 -2.19 44.07
C VAL A 12 -28.29 -1.34 42.92
N LEU A 13 -28.08 -0.06 43.20
CA LEU A 13 -27.24 0.84 42.41
C LEU A 13 -25.79 0.37 42.57
N GLY A 14 -25.39 -0.58 41.72
CA GLY A 14 -24.01 -0.96 41.50
C GLY A 14 -23.69 -0.69 40.04
N ALA A 15 -23.16 0.49 39.74
CA ALA A 15 -22.50 0.77 38.47
C ALA A 15 -21.21 -0.05 38.41
N CYS A 16 -21.33 -1.32 38.07
CA CYS A 16 -20.22 -2.11 37.54
C CYS A 16 -20.27 -1.94 36.02
N SER A 17 -19.63 -0.89 35.54
CA SER A 17 -19.08 -0.87 34.18
C SER A 17 -17.93 -1.88 34.13
N ASP A 18 -18.26 -3.16 34.18
CA ASP A 18 -17.35 -4.25 33.83
C ASP A 18 -17.44 -4.41 32.31
N SER A 19 -16.96 -3.39 31.59
CA SER A 19 -16.59 -3.59 30.21
C SER A 19 -15.24 -4.30 30.26
N PRO A 20 -15.12 -5.52 29.70
CA PRO A 20 -13.84 -6.19 29.62
C PRO A 20 -12.88 -5.23 28.93
N ALA A 21 -11.74 -5.01 29.57
CA ALA A 21 -10.62 -4.27 29.03
C ALA A 21 -10.47 -4.62 27.54
N THR A 22 -10.80 -3.67 26.67
CA THR A 22 -10.28 -3.65 25.32
C THR A 22 -8.78 -3.45 25.46
N THR A 23 -8.10 -4.55 25.75
CA THR A 23 -6.75 -4.82 25.27
C THR A 23 -6.90 -5.40 23.85
N GLY A 24 -7.80 -4.83 23.07
CA GLY A 24 -7.73 -4.89 21.63
C GLY A 24 -6.70 -3.83 21.26
N ARG A 25 -5.42 -4.22 21.32
CA ARG A 25 -4.44 -3.63 20.44
C ARG A 25 -5.08 -3.69 19.07
N ALA A 26 -5.54 -2.55 18.55
CA ALA A 26 -5.94 -2.46 17.17
C ALA A 26 -4.77 -3.04 16.37
N GLU A 27 -5.00 -4.21 15.78
CA GLU A 27 -4.03 -4.80 14.87
C GLU A 27 -3.79 -3.79 13.74
N PRO A 28 -2.55 -3.64 13.27
CA PRO A 28 -2.11 -2.52 12.44
C PRO A 28 -2.59 -2.60 10.97
N ALA A 29 -3.74 -3.22 10.69
CA ALA A 29 -4.26 -3.39 9.33
C ALA A 29 -4.41 -2.05 8.56
N ASP A 30 -4.65 -0.96 9.28
CA ASP A 30 -4.70 0.40 8.71
C ASP A 30 -3.33 1.03 8.47
N ALA A 31 -2.31 0.67 9.25
CA ALA A 31 -0.95 1.21 9.11
C ALA A 31 -0.23 0.61 7.89
N ASP A 32 -0.46 -0.67 7.60
CA ASP A 32 0.11 -1.34 6.43
C ASP A 32 -0.48 -0.83 5.11
N THR A 33 -1.80 -0.63 5.08
CA THR A 33 -2.49 -0.07 3.92
C THR A 33 -2.08 1.39 3.68
N ALA A 34 -1.92 2.18 4.75
CA ALA A 34 -1.41 3.54 4.67
C ALA A 34 0.02 3.58 4.09
N THR A 35 0.90 2.68 4.55
CA THR A 35 2.28 2.59 4.07
C THR A 35 2.34 2.30 2.57
N ARG A 36 1.51 1.35 2.07
CA ARG A 36 1.46 1.03 0.64
C ARG A 36 0.97 2.21 -0.21
N ALA A 37 -0.03 2.95 0.25
CA ALA A 37 -0.51 4.15 -0.43
C ALA A 37 0.57 5.25 -0.50
N GLU A 38 1.33 5.43 0.58
CA GLU A 38 2.44 6.38 0.63
C GLU A 38 3.60 6.00 -0.30
N VAL A 39 3.97 4.72 -0.37
CA VAL A 39 4.94 4.20 -1.36
C VAL A 39 4.46 4.55 -2.77
N CYS A 40 3.20 4.22 -3.09
CA CYS A 40 2.67 4.47 -4.43
C CYS A 40 2.60 5.97 -4.77
N ALA A 41 2.33 6.85 -3.81
CA ALA A 41 2.35 8.29 -4.04
C ALA A 41 3.76 8.78 -4.44
N LEU A 42 4.81 8.25 -3.81
CA LEU A 42 6.19 8.56 -4.17
C LEU A 42 6.60 7.95 -5.51
N VAL A 43 6.18 6.71 -5.80
CA VAL A 43 6.39 6.07 -7.11
C VAL A 43 5.76 6.91 -8.22
N VAL A 44 4.52 7.35 -8.07
CA VAL A 44 3.83 8.22 -9.04
C VAL A 44 4.57 9.56 -9.17
N THR A 45 5.06 10.12 -8.08
CA THR A 45 5.88 11.35 -8.10
C THR A 45 7.16 11.16 -8.91
N GLY A 46 7.87 10.04 -8.71
CA GLY A 46 9.07 9.70 -9.48
C GLY A 46 8.77 9.50 -10.96
N ILE A 47 7.69 8.79 -11.30
CA ILE A 47 7.23 8.62 -12.69
C ILE A 47 6.90 9.97 -13.34
N ALA A 48 6.23 10.87 -12.61
CA ALA A 48 5.91 12.21 -13.10
C ALA A 48 7.18 13.04 -13.37
N ALA A 49 8.16 12.99 -12.47
CA ALA A 49 9.47 13.63 -12.64
C ALA A 49 10.21 13.07 -13.86
N PHE A 50 10.23 11.74 -14.02
CA PHE A 50 10.84 11.07 -15.17
C PHE A 50 10.21 11.54 -16.49
N ASN A 51 8.88 11.61 -16.55
CA ASN A 51 8.16 12.09 -17.73
C ASN A 51 8.43 13.57 -18.04
N ALA A 52 8.81 14.37 -17.04
CA ALA A 52 9.22 15.75 -17.20
C ALA A 52 10.71 15.89 -17.57
N GLY A 53 11.48 14.80 -17.58
CA GLY A 53 12.93 14.80 -17.82
C GLY A 53 13.76 15.25 -16.60
N ASP A 54 13.16 15.29 -15.40
CA ASP A 54 13.82 15.65 -14.15
C ASP A 54 14.29 14.36 -13.44
N TYR A 55 15.46 13.86 -13.84
CA TYR A 55 15.98 12.57 -13.36
C TYR A 55 16.50 12.65 -11.93
N GLU A 56 17.00 13.81 -11.51
CA GLU A 56 17.38 14.07 -10.12
C GLU A 56 16.16 14.01 -9.19
N ALA A 57 15.04 14.65 -9.57
CA ALA A 57 13.80 14.53 -8.80
C ALA A 57 13.19 13.11 -8.88
N THR A 58 13.42 12.39 -9.98
CA THR A 58 13.03 10.98 -10.11
C THR A 58 13.72 10.13 -9.05
N VAL A 59 15.05 10.17 -8.99
CA VAL A 59 15.84 9.45 -7.99
C VAL A 59 15.43 9.83 -6.58
N ALA A 60 15.33 11.13 -6.28
CA ALA A 60 14.95 11.61 -4.95
C ALA A 60 13.56 11.10 -4.49
N ALA A 61 12.62 10.93 -5.42
CA ALA A 61 11.32 10.35 -5.10
C ALA A 61 11.42 8.85 -4.76
N PHE A 62 12.19 8.09 -5.53
CA PHE A 62 12.40 6.66 -5.28
C PHE A 62 13.23 6.40 -4.02
N GLU A 63 14.28 7.17 -3.76
CA GLU A 63 15.06 7.09 -2.50
C GLU A 63 14.18 7.26 -1.26
N ARG A 64 13.22 8.20 -1.32
CA ARG A 64 12.24 8.40 -0.24
C ARG A 64 11.26 7.25 -0.12
N ALA A 65 10.97 6.55 -1.22
CA ALA A 65 10.06 5.41 -1.23
C ALA A 65 10.71 4.14 -0.65
N VAL A 66 12.03 3.96 -0.81
CA VAL A 66 12.79 2.78 -0.32
C VAL A 66 12.47 2.42 1.13
N PRO A 67 12.61 3.31 2.14
CA PRO A 67 12.36 2.94 3.53
C PRO A 67 10.89 2.53 3.78
N LEU A 68 9.94 3.11 3.04
CA LEU A 68 8.53 2.76 3.16
C LEU A 68 8.23 1.41 2.49
N ALA A 69 8.81 1.16 1.31
CA ALA A 69 8.68 -0.11 0.60
C ALA A 69 9.30 -1.27 1.40
N ARG A 70 10.43 -1.03 2.08
CA ARG A 70 11.03 -2.02 3.02
C ARG A 70 10.11 -2.31 4.19
N GLY A 71 9.48 -1.28 4.76
CA GLY A 71 8.48 -1.44 5.81
C GLY A 71 7.29 -2.29 5.33
N ALA A 72 6.74 -1.96 4.16
CA ALA A 72 5.63 -2.70 3.56
C ALA A 72 5.99 -4.17 3.29
N ALA A 73 7.15 -4.45 2.69
CA ALA A 73 7.60 -5.81 2.41
C ALA A 73 7.97 -6.62 3.68
N ALA A 74 8.30 -5.95 4.79
CA ALA A 74 8.52 -6.61 6.06
C ALA A 74 7.20 -7.01 6.76
N ALA A 75 6.10 -6.32 6.46
CA ALA A 75 4.79 -6.58 7.03
C ALA A 75 3.88 -7.43 6.14
N ASP A 76 4.12 -7.43 4.82
CA ASP A 76 3.44 -8.24 3.81
C ASP A 76 4.48 -9.11 3.08
N ASP A 77 4.39 -10.43 3.25
CA ASP A 77 5.29 -11.42 2.63
C ASP A 77 4.91 -11.78 1.18
N SER A 78 3.96 -11.07 0.59
CA SER A 78 3.55 -11.28 -0.79
C SER A 78 4.66 -10.97 -1.78
N THR A 79 4.68 -11.72 -2.88
CA THR A 79 5.55 -11.43 -4.03
C THR A 79 5.33 -10.01 -4.56
N ALA A 80 4.10 -9.49 -4.48
CA ALA A 80 3.79 -8.13 -4.91
C ALA A 80 4.54 -7.07 -4.09
N ALA A 81 4.60 -7.22 -2.76
CA ALA A 81 5.35 -6.31 -1.90
C ALA A 81 6.87 -6.42 -2.13
N ALA A 82 7.37 -7.64 -2.32
CA ALA A 82 8.78 -7.88 -2.66
C ALA A 82 9.18 -7.28 -4.02
N ASP A 83 8.38 -7.49 -5.08
CA ASP A 83 8.61 -6.93 -6.41
C ASP A 83 8.58 -5.39 -6.39
N LEU A 84 7.67 -4.80 -5.61
CA LEU A 84 7.58 -3.34 -5.48
C LEU A 84 8.82 -2.77 -4.79
N LEU A 85 9.32 -3.44 -3.76
CA LEU A 85 10.58 -3.06 -3.10
C LEU A 85 11.76 -3.14 -4.07
N GLU A 86 11.92 -4.25 -4.79
CA GLU A 86 13.00 -4.44 -5.78
C GLU A 86 12.97 -3.34 -6.85
N ALA A 87 11.78 -3.00 -7.35
CA ALA A 87 11.60 -1.92 -8.33
C ALA A 87 12.01 -0.54 -7.79
N VAL A 88 11.57 -0.21 -6.56
CA VAL A 88 11.87 1.07 -5.92
C VAL A 88 13.37 1.21 -5.63
N GLU A 89 14.02 0.14 -5.17
CA GLU A 89 15.47 0.11 -4.94
C GLU A 89 16.24 0.25 -6.26
N TYR A 90 15.84 -0.47 -7.32
CA TYR A 90 16.45 -0.33 -8.64
C TYR A 90 16.45 1.11 -9.14
N TYR A 91 15.31 1.80 -9.05
CA TYR A 91 15.21 3.20 -9.49
C TYR A 91 16.00 4.14 -8.56
N ALA A 92 15.98 3.91 -7.24
CA ALA A 92 16.75 4.73 -6.31
C ALA A 92 18.28 4.62 -6.55
N ASP A 93 18.77 3.45 -6.94
CA ASP A 93 20.20 3.19 -7.14
C ASP A 93 20.70 3.57 -8.55
N LEU A 94 19.79 3.83 -9.50
CA LEU A 94 20.15 4.21 -10.86
C LEU A 94 20.66 5.66 -10.90
N PRO A 95 21.87 5.95 -11.43
CA PRO A 95 22.33 7.33 -11.56
C PRO A 95 21.41 8.15 -12.48
N PRO A 96 21.12 9.43 -12.16
CA PRO A 96 20.24 10.29 -12.97
C PRO A 96 20.63 10.33 -14.46
N GLU A 97 21.92 10.36 -14.76
CA GLU A 97 22.46 10.38 -16.13
C GLU A 97 22.20 9.08 -16.92
N GLU A 98 21.97 7.95 -16.24
CA GLU A 98 21.74 6.64 -16.86
C GLU A 98 20.25 6.33 -17.06
N TYR A 99 19.35 7.15 -16.52
CA TYR A 99 17.90 6.92 -16.58
C TYR A 99 17.35 6.80 -17.99
N LEU A 100 17.75 7.71 -18.89
CA LEU A 100 17.22 7.72 -20.26
C LEU A 100 17.73 6.50 -21.05
N GLU A 101 19.01 6.16 -20.90
CA GLU A 101 19.60 5.00 -21.58
C GLU A 101 18.99 3.70 -21.06
N SER A 102 18.89 3.56 -19.72
CA SER A 102 18.25 2.42 -19.08
C SER A 102 16.80 2.29 -19.48
N ALA A 103 16.03 3.38 -19.51
CA ALA A 103 14.64 3.37 -19.97
C ALA A 103 14.49 2.88 -21.42
N ALA A 104 15.49 3.13 -22.27
CA ALA A 104 15.47 2.73 -23.67
C ALA A 104 15.95 1.29 -23.90
N THR A 105 16.85 0.78 -23.06
CA THR A 105 17.63 -0.43 -23.38
C THR A 105 17.62 -1.51 -22.30
N SER A 106 17.37 -1.15 -21.03
CA SER A 106 17.48 -2.08 -19.91
C SER A 106 16.23 -2.97 -19.81
N PRO A 107 16.40 -4.32 -19.82
CA PRO A 107 15.30 -5.23 -19.56
C PRO A 107 14.77 -5.11 -18.12
N ASP A 108 15.63 -4.78 -17.17
CA ASP A 108 15.25 -4.58 -15.77
C ASP A 108 14.38 -3.34 -15.62
N PHE A 109 14.75 -2.23 -16.28
CA PHE A 109 13.92 -1.03 -16.30
C PHE A 109 12.53 -1.33 -16.87
N ALA A 110 12.46 -2.11 -17.95
CA ALA A 110 11.19 -2.52 -18.55
C ALA A 110 10.35 -3.39 -17.59
N ARG A 111 10.96 -4.34 -16.88
CA ARG A 111 10.30 -5.17 -15.86
C ARG A 111 9.74 -4.29 -14.74
N TYR A 112 10.56 -3.46 -14.12
CA TYR A 112 10.15 -2.64 -12.97
C TYR A 112 9.16 -1.55 -13.33
N LYS A 113 9.15 -1.09 -14.59
CA LYS A 113 8.12 -0.19 -15.10
C LYS A 113 6.75 -0.86 -15.09
N GLN A 114 6.68 -2.14 -15.49
CA GLN A 114 5.41 -2.88 -15.43
C GLN A 114 4.95 -3.11 -14.00
N VAL A 115 5.87 -3.43 -13.08
CA VAL A 115 5.57 -3.59 -11.65
C VAL A 115 4.99 -2.31 -11.06
N THR A 116 5.70 -1.19 -11.22
CA THR A 116 5.30 0.10 -10.63
C THR A 116 4.00 0.63 -11.22
N LEU A 117 3.82 0.55 -12.55
CA LEU A 117 2.57 0.97 -13.18
C LEU A 117 1.40 0.04 -12.84
N GLY A 118 1.63 -1.27 -12.76
CA GLY A 118 0.59 -2.24 -12.41
C GLY A 118 0.10 -2.11 -10.97
N GLN A 119 1.02 -1.82 -10.05
CA GLN A 119 0.70 -1.76 -8.62
C GLN A 119 0.29 -0.36 -8.12
N CYS A 120 0.85 0.70 -8.70
CA CYS A 120 0.65 2.07 -8.23
C CYS A 120 -0.05 2.97 -9.26
N GLY A 121 -0.14 2.53 -10.53
CA GLY A 121 -0.66 3.35 -11.63
C GLY A 121 0.33 4.42 -12.10
N ASP A 122 -0.14 5.23 -13.06
CA ASP A 122 0.59 6.39 -13.60
C ASP A 122 0.14 7.71 -12.96
N GLY A 123 -0.65 7.65 -11.88
CA GLY A 123 -1.25 8.82 -11.25
C GLY A 123 -2.49 9.36 -11.96
N ARG A 124 -2.95 8.75 -13.06
CA ARG A 124 -4.26 9.11 -13.64
C ARG A 124 -5.40 8.44 -12.85
N PRO A 125 -6.48 9.16 -12.56
CA PRO A 125 -7.66 8.57 -11.94
C PRO A 125 -8.26 7.51 -12.88
N GLY A 126 -8.33 6.26 -12.41
CA GLY A 126 -8.86 5.11 -13.16
C GLY A 126 -7.83 4.17 -13.79
N SER A 127 -6.52 4.41 -13.64
CA SER A 127 -5.48 3.50 -14.14
C SER A 127 -5.12 2.34 -13.19
N GLY A 128 -5.75 2.27 -12.02
CA GLY A 128 -5.53 1.21 -11.03
C GLY A 128 -6.43 0.00 -11.32
N ALA A 129 -5.80 -1.16 -11.49
CA ALA A 129 -6.41 -2.46 -11.78
C ALA A 129 -6.95 -2.66 -13.21
N SER A 130 -6.06 -2.85 -14.18
CA SER A 130 -6.37 -3.74 -15.30
C SER A 130 -6.08 -5.19 -14.87
N SER A 131 -6.93 -5.72 -13.99
CA SER A 131 -7.24 -7.15 -14.03
C SER A 131 -8.62 -7.24 -14.69
N GLU A 132 -8.72 -8.07 -15.73
CA GLU A 132 -9.93 -8.42 -16.50
C GLU A 132 -10.29 -7.54 -17.71
N GLU A 133 -9.77 -7.91 -18.89
CA GLU A 133 -10.65 -8.15 -20.04
C GLU A 133 -10.03 -9.22 -20.97
N SER A 134 -10.37 -10.48 -20.71
CA SER A 134 -10.41 -11.50 -21.76
C SER A 134 -11.75 -12.24 -21.66
N PRO A 135 -12.67 -11.94 -22.58
CA PRO A 135 -13.59 -12.95 -23.09
C PRO A 135 -13.47 -13.06 -24.61
N GLY A 136 -13.39 -14.31 -25.06
CA GLY A 136 -12.96 -14.72 -26.40
C GLY A 136 -13.70 -14.10 -27.60
N VAL A 137 -12.98 -14.04 -28.72
CA VAL A 137 -13.59 -13.90 -30.04
C VAL A 137 -13.73 -15.31 -30.63
N PRO A 138 -14.95 -15.84 -30.81
CA PRO A 138 -15.15 -16.94 -31.75
C PRO A 138 -15.15 -16.38 -33.18
N VAL A 139 -14.33 -16.96 -34.05
CA VAL A 139 -14.53 -16.98 -35.52
C VAL A 139 -14.44 -18.40 -36.01
#